data_AF-A0A5D0VAF6-F1
#
_entry.id   AF-A0A5D0VAF6-F1
#
_cell.length_a   1.000
_cell.length_b   1.000
_cell.length_c   1.000
_cell.angle_alpha   90.00
_cell.angle_beta   90.00
_cell.angle_gamma   90.00
#
_symmetry.space_group_name_H-M   'P 1'
#
loop_
_entity.id
_entity.type
_entity.pdbx_description
1 polymer ?
#
loop_
_entity_poly.entity_id
_entity_poly.type
_entity_poly.pdbx_seq_one_letter_code
_entity_poly.pdbx_strand_id
1 'polypeptide(L)'
;MGKRRLDRLPFGLIGAGLLSVIVTTTIIWIAVVDDPLGGEPVAVLPLDAVVEGVTSHDIEVVEIRPGIGEDLGPELRPNSDRDLLGPRYQMVQRPDGLGPDAPIKGLSINPDSRVSERTDLGFLPKISDAGVRPLDAYSRPVMSEFSSIPKIAVIVNGLGLSEAGTQNAIDRLPSDVTLALAPYGQDLDLWMQQARMKGHELLLQLPLEPFDFPDNDPGPDTLLVSLRPDEMLTRLAFLLTRATNYVGTVADMGARFTSTAPSMEFLMEKLKERGLMFVDNGTSSRSIAPDMATKTRLPFSGVDVVLDEVPREDNINAKLLQLEGVARARGFAVAAGSALPVTVRQLEKWVHDLEERGLQLVPISATIDR
;
A
#
# COMPACT_ATOMS: atom_id res chain seq x y z
N MET A 1 11.96 61.81 -48.40
CA MET A 1 11.31 61.19 -49.58
C MET A 1 11.19 59.69 -49.33
N GLY A 2 9.99 59.11 -49.47
CA GLY A 2 9.82 57.65 -49.39
C GLY A 2 8.49 57.17 -48.79
N LYS A 3 7.34 57.59 -49.35
CA LYS A 3 6.03 57.00 -49.02
C LYS A 3 5.95 55.60 -49.65
N ARG A 4 5.85 54.53 -48.85
CA ARG A 4 5.47 53.19 -49.35
C ARG A 4 3.96 53.03 -49.29
N ARG A 5 3.37 52.75 -50.45
CA ARG A 5 1.95 52.43 -50.67
C ARG A 5 1.63 51.07 -50.03
N LEU A 6 0.50 50.98 -49.32
CA LEU A 6 -0.11 49.72 -48.93
C LEU A 6 -1.12 49.33 -50.01
N ASP A 7 -0.87 48.22 -50.69
CA ASP A 7 -1.79 47.63 -51.64
C ASP A 7 -2.97 46.98 -50.90
N ARG A 8 -4.19 47.29 -51.35
CA ARG A 8 -5.43 46.70 -50.83
C ARG A 8 -5.60 45.28 -51.38
N LEU A 9 -5.49 44.27 -50.53
CA LEU A 9 -5.85 42.88 -50.85
C LEU A 9 -7.38 42.67 -50.72
N PRO A 10 -8.03 41.89 -51.62
CA PRO A 10 -9.49 41.81 -51.72
C PRO A 10 -10.05 40.70 -50.80
N PHE A 11 -10.06 40.93 -49.49
CA PHE A 11 -10.64 39.98 -48.52
C PHE A 11 -12.16 39.96 -48.46
N GLY A 12 -12.85 40.88 -49.15
CA GLY A 12 -14.31 41.02 -49.05
C GLY A 12 -15.10 39.88 -49.70
N LEU A 13 -14.68 39.39 -50.87
CA LEU A 13 -15.47 38.42 -51.66
C LEU A 13 -15.25 36.97 -51.23
N ILE A 14 -14.01 36.59 -50.88
CA ILE A 14 -13.69 35.22 -50.44
C ILE A 14 -14.26 34.97 -49.03
N GLY A 15 -14.19 35.97 -48.14
CA GLY A 15 -14.77 35.88 -46.80
C GLY A 15 -16.30 35.75 -46.83
N ALA A 16 -16.97 36.51 -47.72
CA ALA A 16 -18.41 36.42 -47.89
C ALA A 16 -18.87 35.05 -48.41
N GLY A 17 -18.11 34.44 -49.34
CA GLY A 17 -18.41 33.10 -49.85
C GLY A 17 -18.33 32.02 -48.76
N LEU A 18 -17.32 32.09 -47.90
CA LEU A 18 -17.10 31.10 -46.84
C LEU A 18 -18.18 31.18 -45.74
N LEU A 19 -18.60 32.40 -45.41
CA LEU A 19 -19.71 32.65 -44.48
C LEU A 19 -21.05 32.15 -45.03
N SER A 20 -21.29 32.33 -46.33
CA SER A 20 -22.50 31.82 -46.98
C SER A 20 -22.60 30.30 -46.89
N VAL A 21 -21.51 29.57 -47.12
CA VAL A 21 -21.49 28.11 -47.08
C VAL A 21 -21.80 27.60 -45.66
N ILE A 22 -21.19 28.20 -44.64
CA ILE A 22 -21.45 27.83 -43.24
C ILE A 22 -22.93 28.03 -42.90
N VAL A 23 -23.49 29.19 -43.22
CA VAL A 23 -24.90 29.50 -42.91
C VAL A 23 -25.85 28.55 -43.63
N THR A 24 -25.64 28.27 -44.92
CA THR A 24 -26.49 27.31 -45.66
C THR A 24 -26.39 25.90 -45.10
N THR A 25 -25.21 25.48 -44.65
CA THR A 25 -24.99 24.12 -44.12
C THR A 25 -25.71 23.95 -42.77
N THR A 26 -25.64 24.97 -41.91
CA THR A 26 -26.35 24.97 -40.61
C THR A 26 -27.87 24.98 -40.80
N ILE A 27 -28.39 25.75 -41.76
CA ILE A 27 -29.84 25.79 -42.04
C ILE A 27 -30.33 24.43 -42.57
N ILE A 28 -29.57 23.78 -43.47
CA ILE A 28 -29.92 22.45 -43.97
C ILE A 28 -29.90 21.41 -42.84
N TRP A 29 -28.91 21.47 -41.95
CA TRP A 29 -28.81 20.54 -40.83
C TRP A 29 -30.00 20.68 -39.86
N ILE A 30 -30.38 21.92 -39.53
CA ILE A 30 -31.56 22.20 -38.67
C ILE A 30 -32.86 21.75 -39.36
N ALA A 31 -32.98 21.88 -40.68
CA ALA A 31 -34.20 21.50 -41.40
C ALA A 31 -34.35 19.98 -41.62
N VAL A 32 -33.27 19.21 -41.52
CA VAL A 32 -33.26 17.76 -41.79
C VAL A 32 -33.19 16.93 -40.51
N VAL A 33 -32.64 17.46 -39.42
CA VAL A 33 -32.45 16.75 -38.14
C VAL A 33 -33.57 17.14 -37.16
N ASP A 34 -34.71 16.45 -37.24
CA ASP A 34 -35.79 16.51 -36.24
C ASP A 34 -35.50 15.56 -35.06
N ASP A 35 -34.42 15.83 -34.32
CA ASP A 35 -34.21 15.20 -33.00
C ASP A 35 -33.44 16.14 -32.05
N PRO A 36 -34.14 16.92 -31.21
CA PRO A 36 -33.50 17.89 -30.33
C PRO A 36 -32.89 17.28 -29.05
N LEU A 37 -32.94 15.95 -28.84
CA LEU A 37 -32.53 15.31 -27.58
C LEU A 37 -31.59 14.10 -27.70
N GLY A 38 -31.04 13.80 -28.89
CA GLY A 38 -29.84 12.97 -29.00
C GLY A 38 -29.94 11.60 -28.31
N GLY A 39 -30.96 10.81 -28.66
CA GLY A 39 -30.93 9.34 -28.60
C GLY A 39 -30.33 8.66 -27.36
N GLU A 40 -30.82 8.93 -26.15
CA GLU A 40 -30.69 7.96 -25.06
C GLU A 40 -31.80 6.90 -25.16
N PRO A 41 -31.48 5.59 -25.18
CA PRO A 41 -32.50 4.54 -25.23
C PRO A 41 -33.20 4.43 -23.87
N VAL A 42 -34.42 4.96 -23.78
CA VAL A 42 -35.32 4.74 -22.63
C VAL A 42 -36.26 3.56 -22.92
N ALA A 43 -36.16 2.51 -22.11
CA ALA A 43 -37.12 1.41 -22.08
C ALA A 43 -38.20 1.70 -21.04
N VAL A 44 -39.43 1.89 -21.49
CA VAL A 44 -40.61 2.04 -20.62
C VAL A 44 -41.26 0.68 -20.47
N LEU A 45 -41.18 0.10 -19.27
CA LEU A 45 -41.86 -1.15 -18.92
C LEU A 45 -43.29 -0.82 -18.43
N PRO A 46 -44.36 -1.35 -19.05
CA PRO A 46 -45.69 -1.26 -18.49
C PRO A 46 -45.80 -2.17 -17.25
N LEU A 47 -46.04 -1.57 -16.09
CA LEU A 47 -46.37 -2.28 -14.85
C LEU A 47 -47.85 -2.68 -14.89
N ASP A 48 -48.17 -3.73 -15.64
CA ASP A 48 -49.43 -4.45 -15.49
C ASP A 48 -49.15 -5.96 -15.55
N ALA A 49 -48.69 -6.47 -14.41
CA ALA A 49 -48.81 -7.87 -14.06
C ALA A 49 -49.02 -7.95 -12.55
N VAL A 50 -50.26 -7.70 -12.13
CA VAL A 50 -50.74 -8.17 -10.84
C VAL A 50 -50.64 -9.69 -10.89
N VAL A 51 -49.65 -10.24 -10.19
CA VAL A 51 -49.63 -11.66 -9.86
C VAL A 51 -50.75 -11.86 -8.83
N GLU A 52 -51.91 -12.29 -9.30
CA GLU A 52 -52.92 -12.91 -8.43
C GLU A 52 -52.27 -14.14 -7.78
N GLY A 53 -52.16 -14.12 -6.45
CA GLY A 53 -51.80 -15.34 -5.72
C GLY A 53 -51.04 -15.21 -4.39
N VAL A 54 -50.76 -14.02 -3.87
CA VAL A 54 -50.17 -13.91 -2.52
C VAL A 54 -51.08 -13.08 -1.63
N THR A 55 -51.70 -13.74 -0.66
CA THR A 55 -52.51 -13.06 0.36
C THR A 55 -51.61 -12.64 1.51
N SER A 56 -52.03 -11.61 2.25
CA SER A 56 -51.33 -11.09 3.44
C SER A 56 -51.16 -12.11 4.59
N HIS A 57 -51.64 -13.34 4.42
CA HIS A 57 -51.40 -14.44 5.36
C HIS A 57 -50.18 -15.31 4.99
N ASP A 58 -49.53 -15.07 3.84
CA ASP A 58 -48.35 -15.83 3.38
C ASP A 58 -47.01 -15.10 3.60
N ILE A 59 -47.04 -13.89 4.19
CA ILE A 59 -45.85 -13.15 4.59
C ILE A 59 -45.63 -13.40 6.09
N GLU A 60 -44.95 -14.49 6.41
CA GLU A 60 -44.39 -14.68 7.74
C GLU A 60 -43.20 -13.72 7.86
N VAL A 61 -43.36 -12.67 8.68
CA VAL A 61 -42.24 -11.82 9.08
C VAL A 61 -41.35 -12.68 9.97
N VAL A 62 -40.34 -13.30 9.36
CA VAL A 62 -39.29 -14.00 10.09
C VAL A 62 -38.46 -12.94 10.80
N GLU A 63 -38.80 -12.70 12.06
CA GLU A 63 -37.95 -12.00 13.01
C GLU A 63 -36.63 -12.79 13.08
N ILE A 64 -35.57 -12.28 12.45
CA ILE A 64 -34.24 -12.90 12.47
C ILE A 64 -33.72 -12.79 13.91
N ARG A 65 -34.06 -13.78 14.73
CA ARG A 65 -33.28 -14.11 15.91
C ARG A 65 -31.99 -14.75 15.41
N PRO A 66 -30.80 -14.32 15.84
CA PRO A 66 -29.56 -14.97 15.44
C PRO A 66 -29.51 -16.37 16.07
N GLY A 67 -29.99 -17.35 15.30
CA GLY A 67 -29.83 -18.76 15.58
C GLY A 67 -28.44 -19.17 15.13
N ILE A 68 -27.64 -19.63 16.08
CA ILE A 68 -26.36 -20.31 15.82
C ILE A 68 -26.70 -21.62 15.10
N GLY A 69 -26.50 -21.68 13.79
CA GLY A 69 -26.78 -22.86 12.97
C GLY A 69 -26.00 -22.80 11.66
N GLU A 70 -25.17 -23.83 11.44
CA GLU A 70 -24.34 -24.06 10.25
C GLU A 70 -25.21 -24.30 9.00
N ASP A 71 -25.62 -23.26 8.28
CA ASP A 71 -25.91 -23.39 6.84
C ASP A 71 -25.86 -22.03 6.15
N LEU A 72 -24.65 -21.63 5.73
CA LEU A 72 -24.43 -20.45 4.89
C LEU A 72 -24.35 -20.93 3.43
N GLY A 73 -25.13 -20.30 2.55
CA GLY A 73 -25.20 -20.62 1.12
C GLY A 73 -23.84 -20.61 0.40
N PRO A 74 -23.75 -21.14 -0.84
CA PRO A 74 -22.48 -21.46 -1.50
C PRO A 74 -21.52 -20.29 -1.74
N GLU A 75 -21.94 -19.04 -1.57
CA GLU A 75 -21.12 -17.83 -1.69
C GLU A 75 -20.67 -17.21 -0.34
N LEU A 76 -21.08 -17.79 0.79
CA LEU A 76 -20.66 -17.36 2.14
C LEU A 76 -19.83 -18.44 2.84
N ARG A 77 -19.09 -19.24 2.07
CA ARG A 77 -17.98 -19.98 2.67
C ARG A 77 -16.94 -18.95 3.09
N PRO A 78 -16.61 -18.79 4.39
CA PRO A 78 -15.45 -18.02 4.75
C PRO A 78 -14.28 -18.61 3.96
N ASN A 79 -13.63 -17.79 3.12
CA ASN A 79 -12.34 -18.15 2.54
C ASN A 79 -11.55 -18.73 3.71
N SER A 80 -11.20 -20.02 3.64
CA SER A 80 -10.49 -20.62 4.76
C SER A 80 -9.26 -19.76 5.00
N ASP A 81 -9.08 -19.23 6.22
CA ASP A 81 -7.96 -18.33 6.62
C ASP A 81 -6.58 -18.86 6.19
N ARG A 82 -6.51 -20.14 5.82
CA ARG A 82 -5.37 -20.85 5.26
C ARG A 82 -4.88 -20.32 3.91
N ASP A 83 -5.75 -19.75 3.07
CA ASP A 83 -5.35 -19.27 1.73
C ASP A 83 -4.95 -17.78 1.69
N LEU A 84 -5.37 -16.98 2.67
CA LEU A 84 -4.95 -15.58 2.81
C LEU A 84 -3.48 -15.52 3.26
N LEU A 85 -2.68 -14.71 2.57
CA LEU A 85 -1.27 -14.49 2.91
C LEU A 85 -1.10 -13.36 3.94
N GLY A 86 -2.07 -12.44 4.02
CA GLY A 86 -2.12 -11.34 4.97
C GLY A 86 -2.22 -11.76 6.45
N PRO A 87 -2.23 -10.79 7.38
CA PRO A 87 -2.24 -11.07 8.81
C PRO A 87 -3.49 -11.80 9.28
N ARG A 88 -3.29 -12.76 10.19
CA ARG A 88 -4.35 -13.56 10.80
C ARG A 88 -4.62 -13.07 12.22
N TYR A 89 -5.39 -11.99 12.33
CA TYR A 89 -5.65 -11.31 13.61
C TYR A 89 -6.28 -12.21 14.68
N GLN A 90 -7.06 -13.22 14.29
CA GLN A 90 -7.73 -14.16 15.20
C GLN A 90 -6.76 -15.12 15.92
N MET A 91 -5.55 -15.33 15.38
CA MET A 91 -4.54 -16.22 15.98
C MET A 91 -3.75 -15.55 17.12
N VAL A 92 -4.02 -14.27 17.40
CA VAL A 92 -3.34 -13.47 18.41
C VAL A 92 -4.28 -13.21 19.59
N GLN A 93 -4.07 -13.89 20.71
CA GLN A 93 -4.63 -13.43 21.98
C GLN A 93 -3.94 -12.11 22.34
N ARG A 94 -4.72 -11.01 22.37
CA ARG A 94 -4.16 -9.71 22.77
C ARG A 94 -3.77 -9.74 24.25
N PRO A 95 -2.62 -9.13 24.63
CA PRO A 95 -2.20 -9.05 26.03
C PRO A 95 -3.20 -8.32 26.95
N ASP A 96 -4.03 -7.45 26.36
CA ASP A 96 -5.04 -6.65 27.06
C ASP A 96 -6.40 -7.37 27.24
N GLY A 97 -6.56 -8.58 26.68
CA GLY A 97 -7.79 -9.36 26.76
C GLY A 97 -8.98 -8.77 25.97
N LEU A 98 -8.78 -7.70 25.19
CA LEU A 98 -9.85 -7.08 24.40
C LEU A 98 -10.01 -7.82 23.06
N GLY A 99 -11.22 -7.94 22.53
CA GLY A 99 -11.50 -8.59 21.22
C GLY A 99 -11.10 -7.73 20.00
N PRO A 100 -10.70 -8.33 18.85
CA PRO A 100 -9.90 -7.73 17.77
C PRO A 100 -10.31 -6.34 17.26
N ASP A 101 -11.59 -5.96 17.40
CA ASP A 101 -12.15 -4.69 16.91
C ASP A 101 -11.97 -3.50 17.87
N ALA A 102 -11.45 -3.71 19.09
CA ALA A 102 -11.26 -2.61 20.04
C ALA A 102 -10.09 -1.67 19.65
N PRO A 103 -10.22 -0.34 19.85
CA PRO A 103 -9.20 0.64 19.45
C PRO A 103 -7.86 0.42 20.18
N ILE A 104 -6.78 0.36 19.41
CA ILE A 104 -5.43 0.03 19.89
C ILE A 104 -4.68 1.31 20.23
N LYS A 105 -4.42 1.52 21.53
CA LYS A 105 -3.64 2.67 22.02
C LYS A 105 -2.13 2.50 21.85
N GLY A 106 -1.65 1.25 21.75
CA GLY A 106 -0.24 0.89 21.55
C GLY A 106 -0.08 -0.60 21.30
N LEU A 107 1.02 -1.00 20.68
CA LEU A 107 1.34 -2.38 20.35
C LEU A 107 2.40 -2.94 21.30
N SER A 108 2.53 -4.28 21.36
CA SER A 108 3.53 -4.92 22.23
C SER A 108 4.95 -4.41 21.96
N ILE A 109 5.62 -4.00 23.03
CA ILE A 109 7.02 -3.56 23.06
C ILE A 109 8.00 -4.70 23.35
N ASN A 110 7.51 -5.79 23.95
CA ASN A 110 8.33 -6.96 24.28
C ASN A 110 8.25 -7.96 23.13
N PRO A 111 9.36 -8.65 22.79
CA PRO A 111 9.33 -9.78 21.86
C PRO A 111 8.39 -10.87 22.37
N ASP A 112 7.46 -11.29 21.54
CA ASP A 112 6.61 -12.43 21.82
C ASP A 112 7.44 -13.71 21.64
N SER A 113 7.60 -14.48 22.73
CA SER A 113 8.42 -15.69 22.77
C SER A 113 7.90 -16.83 21.88
N ARG A 114 6.64 -16.75 21.41
CA ARG A 114 6.08 -17.69 20.44
C ARG A 114 6.69 -17.49 19.06
N VAL A 115 6.95 -16.23 18.68
CA VAL A 115 7.38 -15.85 17.32
C VAL A 115 8.79 -15.26 17.28
N SER A 116 9.53 -15.39 18.38
CA SER A 116 10.94 -14.99 18.48
C SER A 116 11.76 -16.08 19.16
N GLU A 117 13.00 -16.26 18.72
CA GLU A 117 13.99 -17.15 19.34
C GLU A 117 15.25 -16.37 19.69
N ARG A 118 15.85 -16.70 20.84
CA ARG A 118 17.10 -16.08 21.26
C ARG A 118 18.28 -16.85 20.67
N THR A 119 19.17 -16.13 20.01
CA THR A 119 20.44 -16.64 19.46
C THR A 119 21.62 -15.87 20.04
N ASP A 120 22.85 -16.29 19.73
CA ASP A 120 24.06 -15.57 20.11
C ASP A 120 24.14 -14.16 19.48
N LEU A 121 23.48 -13.95 18.33
CA LEU A 121 23.43 -12.67 17.62
C LEU A 121 22.28 -11.74 18.07
N GLY A 122 21.35 -12.24 18.89
CA GLY A 122 20.14 -11.53 19.30
C GLY A 122 18.86 -12.32 19.03
N PHE A 123 17.72 -11.64 19.00
CA PHE A 123 16.43 -12.29 18.75
C PHE A 123 16.19 -12.45 17.25
N LEU A 124 15.95 -13.69 16.80
CA LEU A 124 15.51 -13.97 15.45
C LEU A 124 14.00 -14.21 15.41
N PRO A 125 13.32 -13.78 14.33
CA PRO A 125 11.93 -14.16 14.11
C PRO A 125 11.82 -15.66 13.83
N LYS A 126 10.71 -16.25 14.29
CA LYS A 126 10.33 -17.63 13.95
C LYS A 126 8.81 -17.76 13.85
N ILE A 127 8.36 -18.80 13.16
CA ILE A 127 6.96 -19.24 13.21
C ILE A 127 6.80 -20.14 14.45
N SER A 128 5.73 -19.95 15.21
CA SER A 128 5.44 -20.79 16.38
C SER A 128 4.98 -22.20 15.97
N ASP A 129 5.03 -23.16 16.89
CA ASP A 129 4.52 -24.53 16.64
C ASP A 129 3.02 -24.54 16.28
N ALA A 130 2.27 -23.51 16.71
CA ALA A 130 0.87 -23.30 16.37
C ALA A 130 0.66 -22.59 15.01
N GLY A 131 1.74 -22.28 14.28
CA GLY A 131 1.69 -21.62 12.97
C GLY A 131 1.52 -20.10 13.01
N VAL A 132 1.60 -19.47 14.19
CA VAL A 132 1.57 -18.01 14.33
C VAL A 132 2.86 -17.42 13.77
N ARG A 133 2.76 -16.48 12.85
CA ARG A 133 3.91 -15.79 12.24
C ARG A 133 4.18 -14.46 12.96
N PRO A 134 5.42 -13.91 12.88
CA PRO A 134 5.68 -12.53 13.29
C PRO A 134 4.76 -11.52 12.58
N LEU A 135 4.45 -11.75 11.30
CA LEU A 135 3.45 -10.99 10.55
C LEU A 135 2.10 -10.94 11.27
N ASP A 136 1.63 -12.07 11.81
CA ASP A 136 0.34 -12.12 12.51
C ASP A 136 0.45 -11.42 13.87
N ALA A 137 1.47 -11.77 14.66
CA ALA A 137 1.64 -11.32 16.04
C ALA A 137 1.93 -9.83 16.19
N TYR A 138 2.64 -9.24 15.21
CA TYR A 138 3.09 -7.85 15.29
C TYR A 138 2.33 -6.90 14.38
N SER A 139 1.45 -7.41 13.51
CA SER A 139 0.61 -6.55 12.67
C SER A 139 -0.23 -5.59 13.49
N ARG A 140 -0.50 -4.43 12.91
CA ARG A 140 -1.51 -3.52 13.41
C ARG A 140 -2.88 -3.95 12.84
N PRO A 141 -3.84 -4.30 13.69
CA PRO A 141 -5.23 -4.51 13.28
C PRO A 141 -5.80 -3.28 12.58
N VAL A 142 -6.50 -3.54 11.48
CA VAL A 142 -7.26 -2.51 10.75
C VAL A 142 -8.73 -2.74 11.03
N MET A 143 -9.44 -1.68 11.42
CA MET A 143 -10.90 -1.73 11.55
C MET A 143 -11.51 -1.97 10.16
N SER A 144 -12.21 -3.09 10.00
CA SER A 144 -12.75 -3.55 8.72
C SER A 144 -14.06 -2.88 8.30
N GLU A 145 -14.44 -1.76 8.92
CA GLU A 145 -15.77 -1.16 8.74
C GLU A 145 -16.01 -0.60 7.32
N PHE A 146 -14.95 -0.39 6.51
CA PHE A 146 -15.07 0.22 5.19
C PHE A 146 -14.32 -0.56 4.10
N SER A 147 -14.90 -1.68 3.65
CA SER A 147 -14.35 -2.45 2.51
C SER A 147 -14.34 -1.68 1.18
N SER A 148 -15.12 -0.61 1.04
CA SER A 148 -15.32 0.12 -0.22
C SER A 148 -14.50 1.40 -0.37
N ILE A 149 -13.77 1.82 0.68
CA ILE A 149 -12.92 3.02 0.64
C ILE A 149 -11.53 2.66 0.11
N PRO A 150 -10.98 3.40 -0.87
CA PRO A 150 -9.63 3.13 -1.34
C PRO A 150 -8.59 3.31 -0.23
N LYS A 151 -7.68 2.35 -0.13
CA LYS A 151 -6.69 2.26 0.96
C LYS A 151 -5.33 2.78 0.52
N ILE A 152 -4.64 3.51 1.40
CA ILE A 152 -3.28 3.94 1.17
C ILE A 152 -2.41 3.45 2.32
N ALA A 153 -1.29 2.80 2.02
CA ALA A 153 -0.24 2.55 3.00
C ALA A 153 0.94 3.49 2.75
N VAL A 154 1.53 4.00 3.83
CA VAL A 154 2.73 4.84 3.77
C VAL A 154 3.81 4.21 4.65
N ILE A 155 5.01 4.08 4.09
CA ILE A 155 6.20 3.62 4.78
C ILE A 155 7.17 4.79 4.93
N VAL A 156 7.68 5.00 6.14
CA VAL A 156 8.79 5.94 6.39
C VAL A 156 10.04 5.16 6.76
N ASN A 157 11.06 5.28 5.91
CA ASN A 157 12.34 4.58 6.00
C ASN A 157 13.40 5.37 6.79
N GLY A 158 14.48 4.69 7.16
CA GLY A 158 15.68 5.30 7.71
C GLY A 158 15.60 5.58 9.22
N LEU A 159 14.68 4.95 9.95
CA LEU A 159 14.62 5.13 11.40
C LEU A 159 15.89 4.59 12.05
N GLY A 160 16.40 5.34 13.03
CA GLY A 160 17.66 5.07 13.72
C GLY A 160 18.89 5.69 13.06
N LEU A 161 18.83 6.14 11.80
CA LEU A 161 19.95 6.84 11.15
C LEU A 161 20.13 8.27 11.66
N SER A 162 19.03 8.90 12.08
CA SER A 162 19.00 10.22 12.71
C SER A 162 18.06 10.19 13.90
N GLU A 163 18.56 10.47 15.10
CA GLU A 163 17.74 10.58 16.32
C GLU A 163 16.62 11.62 16.13
N ALA A 164 16.98 12.83 15.69
CA ALA A 164 16.01 13.90 15.47
C ALA A 164 14.98 13.57 14.38
N GLY A 165 15.41 12.93 13.28
CA GLY A 165 14.50 12.49 12.22
C GLY A 165 13.55 11.39 12.69
N THR A 166 14.07 10.43 13.45
CA THR A 166 13.32 9.28 13.98
C THR A 166 12.28 9.72 15.00
N GLN A 167 12.68 10.54 15.99
CA GLN A 167 11.76 11.09 16.98
C GLN A 167 10.65 11.90 16.32
N ASN A 168 11.01 12.74 15.33
CA ASN A 168 10.04 13.55 14.59
C ASN A 168 9.01 12.69 13.84
N ALA A 169 9.46 11.62 13.16
CA ALA A 169 8.56 10.70 12.48
C ALA A 169 7.60 9.99 13.46
N ILE A 170 8.11 9.47 14.58
CA ILE A 170 7.32 8.77 15.61
C ILE A 170 6.30 9.69 16.30
N ASP A 171 6.64 10.96 16.52
CA ASP A 171 5.76 11.87 17.26
C ASP A 171 4.66 12.50 16.41
N ARG A 172 4.91 12.72 15.12
CA ARG A 172 4.02 13.49 14.24
C ARG A 172 3.14 12.65 13.34
N LEU A 173 3.62 11.46 12.96
CA LEU A 173 2.87 10.61 12.04
C LEU A 173 1.84 9.79 12.81
N PRO A 174 0.64 9.58 12.25
CA PRO A 174 -0.35 8.73 12.88
C PRO A 174 0.08 7.26 12.82
N SER A 175 -0.47 6.46 13.74
CA SER A 175 -0.09 5.06 13.94
C SER A 175 -0.29 4.13 12.74
N ASP A 176 -1.11 4.53 11.76
CA ASP A 176 -1.32 3.76 10.53
C ASP A 176 -0.18 3.94 9.52
N VAL A 177 0.72 4.93 9.72
CA VAL A 177 1.98 4.99 8.98
C VAL A 177 2.92 3.91 9.51
N THR A 178 3.44 3.09 8.60
CA THR A 178 4.41 2.04 8.92
C THR A 178 5.82 2.64 8.96
N LEU A 179 6.62 2.26 9.94
CA LEU A 179 7.98 2.79 10.11
C LEU A 179 9.01 1.68 9.87
N ALA A 180 10.03 1.95 9.06
CA ALA A 180 11.08 1.00 8.76
C ALA A 180 12.40 1.36 9.44
N LEU A 181 12.89 0.45 10.28
CA LEU A 181 14.15 0.57 11.02
C LEU A 181 15.33 0.25 10.12
N ALA A 182 16.33 1.14 10.08
CA ALA A 182 17.59 0.86 9.40
C ALA A 182 18.45 -0.07 10.26
N PRO A 183 19.01 -1.17 9.74
CA PRO A 183 19.75 -2.16 10.54
C PRO A 183 21.02 -1.60 11.19
N TYR A 184 21.56 -0.52 10.64
CA TYR A 184 22.75 0.19 11.12
C TYR A 184 22.43 1.46 11.92
N GLY A 185 21.15 1.70 12.21
CA GLY A 185 20.75 2.80 13.07
C GLY A 185 21.23 2.62 14.51
N GLN A 186 21.32 3.73 15.25
CA GLN A 186 21.66 3.74 16.67
C GLN A 186 20.40 3.58 17.53
N ASP A 187 20.54 2.95 18.69
CA ASP A 187 19.47 2.77 19.68
C ASP A 187 18.17 2.16 19.11
N LEU A 188 18.28 1.18 18.21
CA LEU A 188 17.13 0.57 17.54
C LEU A 188 16.10 0.00 18.51
N ASP A 189 16.52 -0.55 19.65
CA ASP A 189 15.60 -1.04 20.69
C ASP A 189 14.75 0.09 21.29
N LEU A 190 15.33 1.29 21.48
CA LEU A 190 14.61 2.46 21.97
C LEU A 190 13.56 2.90 20.94
N TRP A 191 13.97 3.07 19.68
CA TRP A 191 13.07 3.52 18.61
C TRP A 191 11.96 2.52 18.32
N MET A 192 12.27 1.22 18.33
CA MET A 192 11.30 0.14 18.22
C MET A 192 10.26 0.26 19.34
N GLN A 193 10.69 0.36 20.61
CA GLN A 193 9.76 0.46 21.73
C GLN A 193 8.88 1.72 21.63
N GLN A 194 9.46 2.87 21.31
CA GLN A 194 8.71 4.12 21.17
C GLN A 194 7.67 4.05 20.05
N ALA A 195 8.06 3.56 18.87
CA ALA A 195 7.14 3.40 17.74
C ALA A 195 6.01 2.42 18.05
N ARG A 196 6.32 1.28 18.70
CA ARG A 196 5.30 0.30 19.12
C ARG A 196 4.36 0.89 20.19
N MET A 197 4.87 1.64 21.16
CA MET A 197 4.03 2.33 22.17
C MET A 197 3.05 3.31 21.52
N LYS A 198 3.45 3.99 20.45
CA LYS A 198 2.59 4.88 19.65
C LYS A 198 1.68 4.13 18.68
N GLY A 199 1.81 2.81 18.57
CA GLY A 199 0.93 1.94 17.79
C GLY A 199 1.35 1.75 16.34
N HIS A 200 2.56 2.15 15.95
CA HIS A 200 3.07 1.95 14.60
C HIS A 200 3.40 0.48 14.30
N GLU A 201 3.05 0.06 13.09
CA GLU A 201 3.58 -1.15 12.51
C GLU A 201 5.05 -0.93 12.07
N LEU A 202 5.88 -1.96 12.24
CA LEU A 202 7.31 -1.87 11.98
C LEU A 202 7.76 -2.80 10.86
N LEU A 203 8.68 -2.30 10.04
CA LEU A 203 9.48 -3.08 9.11
C LEU A 203 10.97 -2.97 9.49
N LEU A 204 11.77 -3.91 9.01
CA LEU A 204 13.23 -3.82 9.03
C LEU A 204 13.73 -3.59 7.60
N GLN A 205 14.60 -2.61 7.41
CA GLN A 205 15.25 -2.41 6.11
C GLN A 205 16.31 -3.50 5.87
N LEU A 206 16.31 -4.06 4.66
CA LEU A 206 17.32 -5.02 4.21
C LEU A 206 18.22 -4.36 3.15
N PRO A 207 19.50 -4.12 3.47
CA PRO A 207 20.52 -3.69 2.51
C PRO A 207 20.68 -4.71 1.37
N LEU A 208 20.33 -4.31 0.15
CA LEU A 208 20.40 -5.14 -1.04
C LEU A 208 21.30 -4.50 -2.10
N GLU A 209 21.98 -5.31 -2.89
CA GLU A 209 22.94 -4.85 -3.90
C GLU A 209 22.32 -3.92 -4.97
N PRO A 210 22.79 -2.66 -5.10
CA PRO A 210 22.50 -1.80 -6.24
C PRO A 210 23.40 -2.12 -7.46
N PHE A 211 23.16 -1.47 -8.60
CA PHE A 211 23.98 -1.73 -9.81
C PHE A 211 25.40 -1.17 -9.72
N ASP A 212 25.60 -0.10 -8.96
CA ASP A 212 26.84 0.63 -8.76
C ASP A 212 27.60 0.19 -7.50
N PHE A 213 27.29 -0.99 -6.94
CA PHE A 213 28.09 -1.57 -5.86
C PHE A 213 29.52 -1.89 -6.34
N PRO A 214 30.59 -1.56 -5.58
CA PRO A 214 30.60 -1.03 -4.21
C PRO A 214 30.69 0.50 -4.09
N ASP A 215 30.59 1.27 -5.17
CA ASP A 215 30.67 2.74 -5.12
C ASP A 215 29.51 3.34 -4.29
N ASN A 216 28.35 2.68 -4.33
CA ASN A 216 27.20 2.93 -3.46
C ASN A 216 26.93 1.69 -2.61
N ASP A 217 27.47 1.68 -1.39
CA ASP A 217 27.38 0.55 -0.46
C ASP A 217 26.36 0.86 0.66
N PRO A 218 25.21 0.15 0.71
CA PRO A 218 24.24 0.33 1.80
C PRO A 218 24.68 -0.24 3.15
N GLY A 219 25.80 -0.98 3.21
CA GLY A 219 26.46 -1.37 4.44
C GLY A 219 27.19 -2.73 4.40
N PRO A 220 27.91 -3.07 5.49
CA PRO A 220 28.83 -4.21 5.50
C PRO A 220 28.17 -5.58 5.25
N ASP A 221 26.90 -5.73 5.63
CA ASP A 221 26.14 -6.98 5.49
C ASP A 221 25.16 -6.94 4.31
N THR A 222 25.40 -6.06 3.32
CA THR A 222 24.62 -6.01 2.09
C THR A 222 24.52 -7.39 1.46
N LEU A 223 23.29 -7.79 1.10
CA LEU A 223 23.05 -9.05 0.41
C LEU A 223 23.41 -8.88 -1.06
N LEU A 224 24.45 -9.58 -1.51
CA LEU A 224 24.95 -9.53 -2.89
C LEU A 224 24.46 -10.75 -3.67
N VAL A 225 24.25 -10.57 -4.97
CA VAL A 225 23.85 -11.66 -5.88
C VAL A 225 24.98 -12.68 -6.08
N SER A 226 26.22 -12.28 -5.78
CA SER A 226 27.41 -13.13 -5.85
C SER A 226 27.64 -13.97 -4.59
N LEU A 227 26.89 -13.73 -3.50
CA LEU A 227 27.06 -14.48 -2.26
C LEU A 227 26.70 -15.94 -2.43
N ARG A 228 27.47 -16.80 -1.78
CA ARG A 228 27.09 -18.19 -1.59
C ARG A 228 25.92 -18.28 -0.60
N PRO A 229 25.04 -19.29 -0.71
CA PRO A 229 23.85 -19.39 0.14
C PRO A 229 24.13 -19.35 1.65
N ASP A 230 25.21 -19.97 2.12
CA ASP A 230 25.64 -19.99 3.54
C ASP A 230 26.02 -18.59 4.05
N GLU A 231 26.72 -17.82 3.22
CA GLU A 231 27.11 -16.46 3.54
C GLU A 231 25.91 -15.51 3.54
N MET A 232 25.01 -15.64 2.56
CA MET A 232 23.78 -14.86 2.52
C MET A 232 22.91 -15.12 3.75
N LEU A 233 22.79 -16.38 4.20
CA LEU A 233 22.06 -16.72 5.42
C LEU A 233 22.70 -16.12 6.67
N THR A 234 24.03 -16.10 6.75
CA THR A 234 24.74 -15.51 7.88
C THR A 234 24.49 -14.00 7.96
N ARG A 235 24.60 -13.28 6.84
CA ARG A 235 24.31 -11.84 6.76
C ARG A 235 22.84 -11.55 7.03
N LEU A 236 21.93 -12.31 6.44
CA LEU A 236 20.49 -12.18 6.67
C LEU A 236 20.15 -12.39 8.16
N ALA A 237 20.70 -13.42 8.80
CA ALA A 237 20.48 -13.66 10.22
C ALA A 237 20.98 -12.47 11.07
N PHE A 238 22.18 -11.95 10.81
CA PHE A 238 22.68 -10.77 11.50
C PHE A 238 21.77 -9.55 11.31
N LEU A 239 21.31 -9.28 10.09
CA LEU A 239 20.39 -8.18 9.81
C LEU A 239 19.07 -8.36 10.60
N LEU A 240 18.48 -9.56 10.57
CA LEU A 240 17.22 -9.84 11.25
C LEU A 240 17.30 -9.73 12.78
N THR A 241 18.48 -9.85 13.40
CA THR A 241 18.65 -9.64 14.85
C THR A 241 18.83 -8.19 15.27
N ARG A 242 18.95 -7.25 14.32
CA ARG A 242 19.18 -5.83 14.62
C ARG A 242 18.01 -5.16 15.35
N ALA A 243 16.81 -5.69 15.18
CA ALA A 243 15.60 -5.24 15.87
C ALA A 243 14.67 -6.44 16.09
N THR A 244 13.49 -6.18 16.65
CA THR A 244 12.43 -7.16 16.90
C THR A 244 11.07 -6.48 16.69
N ASN A 245 9.97 -7.22 16.82
CA ASN A 245 8.60 -6.70 16.78
C ASN A 245 8.21 -6.03 15.45
N TYR A 246 8.85 -6.43 14.35
CA TYR A 246 8.51 -6.05 12.98
C TYR A 246 7.73 -7.16 12.27
N VAL A 247 6.89 -6.78 11.31
CA VAL A 247 6.03 -7.72 10.55
C VAL A 247 6.74 -8.29 9.31
N GLY A 248 7.79 -7.61 8.87
CA GLY A 248 8.50 -7.97 7.67
C GLY A 248 9.67 -7.06 7.38
N THR A 249 10.12 -7.14 6.13
CA THR A 249 11.31 -6.44 5.67
C THR A 249 10.99 -5.58 4.45
N VAL A 250 11.75 -4.50 4.26
CA VAL A 250 11.67 -3.65 3.06
C VAL A 250 13.04 -3.56 2.41
N ALA A 251 13.09 -3.62 1.09
CA ALA A 251 14.34 -3.44 0.35
C ALA A 251 14.94 -2.05 0.62
N ASP A 252 16.24 -2.00 0.91
CA ASP A 252 17.03 -0.77 0.87
C ASP A 252 17.97 -0.84 -0.33
N MET A 253 17.84 0.13 -1.24
CA MET A 253 18.42 0.08 -2.60
C MET A 253 18.02 -1.18 -3.36
N GLY A 254 18.97 -2.05 -3.72
CA GLY A 254 18.68 -3.39 -4.23
C GLY A 254 18.35 -3.53 -5.71
N ALA A 255 18.47 -2.49 -6.54
CA ALA A 255 18.01 -2.55 -7.93
C ALA A 255 18.60 -3.72 -8.74
N ARG A 256 19.84 -4.14 -8.46
CA ARG A 256 20.47 -5.32 -9.07
C ARG A 256 19.95 -6.61 -8.45
N PHE A 257 19.88 -6.65 -7.11
CA PHE A 257 19.39 -7.81 -6.37
C PHE A 257 17.94 -8.16 -6.74
N THR A 258 17.04 -7.17 -6.72
CA THR A 258 15.60 -7.33 -7.03
C THR A 258 15.33 -7.68 -8.48
N SER A 259 16.31 -7.53 -9.38
CA SER A 259 16.25 -7.97 -10.77
C SER A 259 16.84 -9.37 -11.00
N THR A 260 17.31 -10.06 -9.96
CA THR A 260 18.04 -11.33 -10.06
C THR A 260 17.25 -12.50 -9.47
N ALA A 261 16.68 -13.35 -10.33
CA ALA A 261 15.70 -14.38 -9.92
C ALA A 261 16.23 -15.39 -8.88
N PRO A 262 17.42 -16.01 -9.04
CA PRO A 262 17.88 -16.98 -8.06
C PRO A 262 18.07 -16.38 -6.66
N SER A 263 18.60 -15.16 -6.57
CA SER A 263 18.84 -14.47 -5.31
C SER A 263 17.53 -14.03 -4.65
N MET A 264 16.58 -13.53 -5.44
CA MET A 264 15.25 -13.14 -4.94
C MET A 264 14.43 -14.34 -4.46
N GLU A 265 14.41 -15.43 -5.23
CA GLU A 265 13.73 -16.66 -4.83
C GLU A 265 14.29 -17.18 -3.51
N PHE A 266 15.62 -17.28 -3.40
CA PHE A 266 16.26 -17.72 -2.16
C PHE A 266 15.95 -16.81 -0.97
N LEU A 267 16.06 -15.48 -1.13
CA LEU A 267 15.72 -14.54 -0.06
C LEU A 267 14.26 -14.69 0.39
N MET A 268 13.32 -14.76 -0.55
CA MET A 268 11.89 -14.85 -0.25
C MET A 268 11.53 -16.17 0.44
N GLU A 269 12.14 -17.29 0.06
CA GLU A 269 11.98 -18.56 0.78
C GLU A 269 12.42 -18.43 2.25
N LYS A 270 13.55 -17.76 2.50
CA LYS A 270 14.08 -17.57 3.86
C LYS A 270 13.27 -16.60 4.70
N LEU A 271 12.72 -15.55 4.10
CA LEU A 271 11.77 -14.68 4.80
C LEU A 271 10.45 -15.41 5.12
N LYS A 272 9.98 -16.27 4.20
CA LYS A 272 8.79 -17.09 4.40
C LYS A 272 8.96 -18.08 5.55
N GLU A 273 10.11 -18.76 5.63
CA GLU A 273 10.46 -19.66 6.75
C GLU A 273 10.44 -18.94 8.10
N ARG A 274 10.70 -17.63 8.11
CA ARG A 274 10.68 -16.77 9.28
C ARG A 274 9.31 -16.14 9.56
N GLY A 275 8.32 -16.37 8.69
CA GLY A 275 6.96 -15.82 8.82
C GLY A 275 6.88 -14.30 8.61
N LEU A 276 7.80 -13.76 7.81
CA LEU A 276 7.88 -12.33 7.52
C LEU A 276 7.23 -12.02 6.17
N MET A 277 6.78 -10.77 6.01
CA MET A 277 6.48 -10.21 4.68
C MET A 277 7.72 -9.57 4.05
N PHE A 278 7.69 -9.38 2.72
CA PHE A 278 8.68 -8.57 2.00
C PHE A 278 8.00 -7.40 1.29
N VAL A 279 8.60 -6.23 1.40
CA VAL A 279 8.17 -5.01 0.74
C VAL A 279 9.22 -4.58 -0.27
N ASP A 280 8.81 -4.49 -1.53
CA ASP A 280 9.63 -3.85 -2.55
C ASP A 280 9.54 -2.33 -2.40
N ASN A 281 10.69 -1.65 -2.40
CA ASN A 281 10.77 -0.20 -2.24
C ASN A 281 10.36 0.59 -3.49
N GLY A 282 10.09 -0.08 -4.62
CA GLY A 282 9.56 0.54 -5.83
C GLY A 282 10.57 1.42 -6.59
N THR A 283 11.85 1.38 -6.21
CA THR A 283 12.91 2.19 -6.83
C THR A 283 13.38 1.63 -8.17
N SER A 284 13.13 0.35 -8.45
CA SER A 284 13.54 -0.32 -9.68
C SER A 284 12.33 -0.81 -10.48
N SER A 285 12.16 -0.27 -11.70
CA SER A 285 11.15 -0.75 -12.66
C SER A 285 11.45 -2.14 -13.22
N ARG A 286 12.65 -2.68 -12.96
CA ARG A 286 13.09 -4.02 -13.37
C ARG A 286 12.93 -5.08 -12.28
N SER A 287 12.40 -4.69 -11.12
CA SER A 287 12.19 -5.63 -10.02
C SER A 287 11.25 -6.75 -10.45
N ILE A 288 11.68 -7.98 -10.19
CA ILE A 288 10.89 -9.21 -10.37
C ILE A 288 10.30 -9.70 -9.04
N ALA A 289 10.38 -8.87 -7.99
CA ALA A 289 9.88 -9.22 -6.67
C ALA A 289 8.39 -9.62 -6.66
N PRO A 290 7.47 -8.97 -7.42
CA PRO A 290 6.07 -9.41 -7.48
C PRO A 290 5.93 -10.85 -7.99
N ASP A 291 6.60 -11.19 -9.11
CA ASP A 291 6.53 -12.52 -9.72
C ASP A 291 7.12 -13.59 -8.79
N MET A 292 8.24 -13.27 -8.12
CA MET A 292 8.88 -14.18 -7.17
C MET A 292 8.05 -14.37 -5.90
N ALA A 293 7.36 -13.32 -5.43
CA ALA A 293 6.46 -13.43 -4.29
C ALA A 293 5.27 -14.36 -4.59
N THR A 294 4.67 -14.25 -5.79
CA THR A 294 3.63 -15.17 -6.24
C THR A 294 4.16 -16.60 -6.32
N LYS A 295 5.35 -16.80 -6.91
CA LYS A 295 5.98 -18.13 -7.02
C LYS A 295 6.22 -18.78 -5.66
N THR A 296 6.74 -18.01 -4.71
CA THR A 296 7.10 -18.51 -3.37
C THR A 296 5.92 -18.50 -2.39
N ARG A 297 4.79 -17.88 -2.76
CA ARG A 297 3.66 -17.57 -1.86
C ARG A 297 4.13 -16.83 -0.60
N LEU A 298 5.01 -15.86 -0.78
CA LEU A 298 5.44 -14.95 0.30
C LEU A 298 4.44 -13.79 0.42
N PRO A 299 4.01 -13.41 1.63
CA PRO A 299 3.28 -12.17 1.85
C PRO A 299 4.06 -10.96 1.32
N PHE A 300 3.50 -10.21 0.38
CA PHE A 300 4.24 -9.21 -0.38
C PHE A 300 3.46 -7.90 -0.57
N SER A 301 4.18 -6.79 -0.53
CA SER A 301 3.66 -5.49 -0.97
C SER A 301 4.70 -4.75 -1.80
N GLY A 302 4.27 -3.94 -2.75
CA GLY A 302 5.17 -3.16 -3.61
C GLY A 302 4.81 -1.69 -3.56
N VAL A 303 5.81 -0.83 -3.36
CA VAL A 303 5.64 0.63 -3.39
C VAL A 303 5.30 1.09 -4.80
N ASP A 304 4.19 1.84 -4.94
CA ASP A 304 3.76 2.46 -6.19
C ASP A 304 4.39 3.84 -6.39
N VAL A 305 4.63 4.57 -5.30
CA VAL A 305 5.12 5.96 -5.35
C VAL A 305 6.20 6.21 -4.29
N VAL A 306 7.39 6.61 -4.74
CA VAL A 306 8.44 7.15 -3.86
C VAL A 306 8.22 8.66 -3.71
N LEU A 307 7.99 9.12 -2.49
CA LEU A 307 7.53 10.48 -2.17
C LEU A 307 8.65 11.52 -2.27
N ASP A 308 9.84 11.18 -1.80
CA ASP A 308 10.94 12.12 -1.58
C ASP A 308 12.20 11.80 -2.38
N GLU A 309 12.03 11.16 -3.54
CA GLU A 309 13.07 11.05 -4.57
C GLU A 309 13.73 12.41 -4.86
N VAL A 310 12.92 13.47 -4.85
CA VAL A 310 13.39 14.85 -4.74
C VAL A 310 12.79 15.46 -3.48
N PRO A 311 13.59 15.72 -2.42
CA PRO A 311 13.09 16.14 -1.11
C PRO A 311 12.74 17.64 -1.08
N ARG A 312 11.76 18.04 -1.89
CA ARG A 312 11.20 19.39 -1.97
C ARG A 312 9.69 19.32 -1.76
N GLU A 313 9.16 20.29 -1.05
CA GLU A 313 7.73 20.37 -0.69
C GLU A 313 6.81 20.20 -1.90
N ASP A 314 7.01 20.98 -2.97
CA ASP A 314 6.16 20.90 -4.17
C ASP A 314 6.21 19.52 -4.84
N ASN A 315 7.39 18.89 -4.86
CA ASN A 315 7.56 17.57 -5.47
C ASN A 315 6.89 16.48 -4.63
N ILE A 316 7.05 16.52 -3.31
CA ILE A 316 6.40 15.58 -2.40
C ILE A 316 4.88 15.72 -2.51
N ASN A 317 4.35 16.94 -2.55
CA ASN A 317 2.92 17.18 -2.72
C ASN A 317 2.39 16.65 -4.07
N ALA A 318 3.17 16.80 -5.15
CA ALA A 318 2.81 16.22 -6.44
C ALA A 318 2.79 14.68 -6.41
N LYS A 319 3.73 14.05 -5.69
CA LYS A 319 3.76 12.59 -5.49
C LYS A 319 2.61 12.09 -4.62
N LEU A 320 2.22 12.84 -3.59
CA LEU A 320 1.03 12.54 -2.78
C LEU A 320 -0.24 12.61 -3.62
N LEU A 321 -0.39 13.61 -4.49
CA LEU A 321 -1.51 13.67 -5.42
C LEU A 321 -1.52 12.50 -6.41
N GLN A 322 -0.34 12.12 -6.92
CA GLN A 322 -0.19 10.92 -7.76
C GLN A 322 -0.64 9.66 -7.01
N LEU A 323 -0.24 9.52 -5.74
CA LEU A 323 -0.60 8.39 -4.89
C LEU A 323 -2.12 8.27 -4.71
N GLU A 324 -2.81 9.39 -4.47
CA GLU A 324 -4.28 9.41 -4.41
C GLU A 324 -4.92 8.94 -5.71
N GLY A 325 -4.37 9.36 -6.86
CA GLY A 325 -4.82 8.90 -8.18
C GLY A 325 -4.69 7.39 -8.35
N VAL A 326 -3.55 6.81 -7.95
CA VAL A 326 -3.33 5.36 -7.98
C VAL A 326 -4.34 4.65 -7.08
N ALA A 327 -4.54 5.15 -5.85
CA ALA A 327 -5.46 4.55 -4.89
C ALA A 327 -6.89 4.55 -5.42
N ARG A 328 -7.37 5.66 -5.96
CA ARG A 328 -8.73 5.74 -6.54
C ARG A 328 -8.91 4.84 -7.76
N ALA A 329 -7.87 4.69 -8.58
CA ALA A 329 -7.95 3.87 -9.78
C ALA A 329 -7.95 2.36 -9.48
N ARG A 330 -7.21 1.93 -8.45
CA ARG A 330 -6.98 0.50 -8.15
C ARG A 330 -7.67 0.01 -6.87
N GLY A 331 -8.24 0.91 -6.08
CA GLY A 331 -8.73 0.64 -4.73
C GLY A 331 -7.64 0.61 -3.66
N PHE A 332 -6.36 0.63 -4.04
CA PHE A 332 -5.25 0.70 -3.10
C PHE A 332 -4.02 1.38 -3.70
N ALA A 333 -3.14 1.93 -2.85
CA ALA A 333 -1.79 2.34 -3.25
C ALA A 333 -0.81 2.30 -2.08
N VAL A 334 0.48 2.13 -2.38
CA VAL A 334 1.56 2.14 -1.39
C VAL A 334 2.58 3.23 -1.73
N ALA A 335 2.93 4.03 -0.73
CA ALA A 335 4.01 4.99 -0.83
C ALA A 335 5.15 4.70 0.13
N ALA A 336 6.36 5.11 -0.26
CA ALA A 336 7.51 5.14 0.63
C ALA A 336 8.16 6.52 0.60
N GLY A 337 8.67 6.95 1.75
CA GLY A 337 9.54 8.11 1.89
C GLY A 337 10.56 7.86 3.00
N SER A 338 11.42 8.84 3.26
CA SER A 338 12.43 8.80 4.30
C SER A 338 12.03 9.69 5.49
N ALA A 339 12.61 9.46 6.67
CA ALA A 339 12.40 10.27 7.88
C ALA A 339 13.01 11.70 7.81
N LEU A 340 12.98 12.32 6.62
CA LEU A 340 13.42 13.69 6.41
C LEU A 340 12.40 14.68 6.99
N PRO A 341 12.83 15.80 7.58
CA PRO A 341 11.90 16.78 8.14
C PRO A 341 10.86 17.30 7.15
N VAL A 342 11.23 17.46 5.86
CA VAL A 342 10.29 17.92 4.82
C VAL A 342 9.24 16.86 4.50
N THR A 343 9.65 15.60 4.36
CA THR A 343 8.76 14.46 4.08
C THR A 343 7.76 14.26 5.21
N VAL A 344 8.23 14.21 6.47
CA VAL A 344 7.37 14.05 7.65
C VAL A 344 6.35 15.18 7.76
N ARG A 345 6.77 16.44 7.55
CA ARG A 345 5.84 17.59 7.61
C ARG A 345 4.76 17.55 6.53
N GLN A 346 5.09 17.14 5.30
CA GLN A 346 4.07 17.05 4.25
C GLN A 346 3.13 15.87 4.49
N LEU A 347 3.65 14.74 4.96
CA LEU A 347 2.83 13.59 5.35
C LEU A 347 1.88 13.94 6.49
N GLU A 348 2.35 14.59 7.55
CA GLU A 348 1.52 15.04 8.68
C GLU A 348 0.32 15.89 8.19
N LYS A 349 0.59 16.89 7.34
CA LYS A 349 -0.47 17.73 6.74
C LYS A 349 -1.40 16.93 5.85
N TRP A 350 -0.86 16.07 5.00
CA TRP A 350 -1.63 15.32 4.01
C TRP A 350 -2.56 14.31 4.68
N VAL A 351 -2.10 13.59 5.71
CA VAL A 351 -2.93 12.60 6.41
C VAL A 351 -4.09 13.25 7.15
N HIS A 352 -3.91 14.46 7.71
CA HIS A 352 -4.95 15.16 8.47
C HIS A 352 -6.28 15.26 7.70
N ASP A 353 -6.22 15.52 6.40
CA ASP A 353 -7.39 15.74 5.55
C ASP A 353 -7.72 14.50 4.67
N LEU A 354 -7.08 13.35 4.91
CA LEU A 354 -7.14 12.19 4.02
C LEU A 354 -8.52 11.52 3.99
N GLU A 355 -9.13 11.36 5.16
CA GLU A 355 -10.45 10.75 5.30
C GLU A 355 -11.55 11.62 4.65
N GLU A 356 -11.41 12.95 4.75
CA GLU A 356 -12.32 13.89 4.07
C GLU A 356 -12.25 13.77 2.54
N ARG A 357 -11.10 13.31 2.01
CA ARG A 357 -10.92 12.98 0.59
C ARG A 357 -11.44 11.59 0.23
N GLY A 358 -12.04 10.85 1.16
CA GLY A 358 -12.57 9.51 0.95
C GLY A 358 -11.48 8.47 0.68
N LEU A 359 -10.37 8.58 1.41
CA LEU A 359 -9.23 7.65 1.36
C LEU A 359 -8.93 7.20 2.79
N GLN A 360 -8.56 5.93 2.96
CA GLN A 360 -8.24 5.36 4.28
C GLN A 360 -6.75 5.09 4.38
N LEU A 361 -6.08 5.61 5.42
CA LEU A 361 -4.72 5.21 5.75
C LEU A 361 -4.72 3.85 6.45
N VAL A 362 -3.86 2.93 6.01
CA VAL A 362 -3.72 1.60 6.59
C VAL A 362 -2.24 1.21 6.78
N PRO A 363 -1.92 0.35 7.77
CA PRO A 363 -0.58 -0.25 7.88
C PRO A 363 -0.25 -1.11 6.66
N ILE A 364 1.05 -1.30 6.39
CA ILE A 364 1.51 -1.99 5.18
C ILE A 364 1.02 -3.44 5.11
N SER A 365 0.88 -4.12 6.24
CA SER A 365 0.45 -5.52 6.28
C SER A 365 -0.97 -5.73 5.75
N ALA A 366 -1.80 -4.69 5.74
CA ALA A 366 -3.15 -4.70 5.18
C ALA A 366 -3.19 -4.66 3.63
N THR A 367 -2.03 -4.64 2.97
CA THR A 367 -1.89 -4.54 1.50
C THR A 367 -1.42 -5.83 0.81
N ILE A 368 -1.24 -6.92 1.56
CA ILE A 368 -0.54 -8.15 1.13
C ILE A 368 -1.31 -8.99 0.10
N ASP A 369 -2.64 -9.01 0.16
CA ASP A 369 -3.50 -9.86 -0.68
C ASP A 369 -4.11 -9.06 -1.85
N ARG A 370 -3.27 -8.25 -2.51
CA ARG A 370 -3.63 -7.47 -3.70
C ARG A 370 -3.76 -8.30 -4.97
#